data_AF-A0A1X4HSE2-F1
#
_entry.id   AF-A0A1X4HSE2-F1
#
_cell.length_a   1.000
_cell.length_b   1.000
_cell.length_c   1.000
_cell.angle_alpha   90.00
_cell.angle_beta   90.00
_cell.angle_gamma   90.00
#
_symmetry.space_group_name_H-M   'P 1'
#
loop_
_entity.id
_entity.type
_entity.pdbx_description
1 polymer ?
#
loop_
_entity_poly.entity_id
_entity_poly.type
_entity_poly.pdbx_seq_one_letter_code
_entity_poly.pdbx_strand_id
1 'polypeptide(L)' 'MSAPHPTGVRPSADPRTATLTVRVGGELDDACGAELTAVVVAHLTGPAPPRAVRLDFRDLAGIEPLGL' A
#
# COMPACT_ATOMS: atom_id res chain seq x y z
N MET A 1 22.82 11.01 -2.07
CA MET A 1 21.34 11.01 -2.07
C MET A 1 20.92 9.63 -2.54
N SER A 2 20.40 8.77 -1.67
CA SER A 2 19.93 7.45 -2.07
C SER A 2 18.66 7.62 -2.90
N ALA A 3 18.61 6.98 -4.07
CA ALA A 3 17.38 6.90 -4.85
C ALA A 3 16.28 6.26 -3.99
N PRO A 4 15.01 6.69 -4.12
CA PRO A 4 13.91 5.96 -3.49
C PRO A 4 13.95 4.54 -4.01
N HIS A 5 14.24 3.57 -3.14
CA HIS A 5 14.02 2.18 -3.48
C HIS A 5 12.52 2.07 -3.80
N PRO A 6 12.12 1.49 -4.94
CA PRO A 6 10.72 1.21 -5.21
C PRO A 6 10.25 0.27 -4.11
N THR A 7 9.51 0.85 -3.20
CA THR A 7 9.07 0.24 -1.97
C THR A 7 7.88 -0.66 -2.32
N GLY A 8 7.68 -1.75 -1.56
CA GLY A 8 7.01 -2.96 -2.06
C GLY A 8 5.49 -2.85 -2.27
N VAL A 9 4.96 -1.63 -2.37
CA VAL A 9 3.53 -1.31 -2.41
C VAL A 9 3.02 -1.33 -3.85
N ARG A 10 2.00 -2.15 -4.12
CA ARG A 10 1.37 -2.26 -5.44
C ARG A 10 -0.15 -2.19 -5.33
N PRO A 11 -0.76 -1.00 -5.57
CA PRO A 11 -2.21 -0.86 -5.59
C PRO A 11 -2.83 -1.45 -6.86
N SER A 12 -4.03 -2.00 -6.72
CA SER A 12 -4.87 -2.51 -7.80
C SER A 12 -6.33 -2.27 -7.45
N ALA A 13 -7.02 -1.45 -8.25
CA ALA A 13 -8.43 -1.14 -8.06
C ALA A 13 -9.29 -2.04 -8.97
N ASP A 14 -10.33 -2.64 -8.38
CA ASP A 14 -11.38 -3.33 -9.11
C ASP A 14 -12.65 -2.46 -9.11
N PRO A 15 -13.04 -1.86 -10.26
CA PRO A 15 -14.20 -0.99 -10.34
C PRO A 15 -15.53 -1.75 -10.20
N ARG A 16 -15.56 -3.07 -10.46
CA ARG A 16 -16.80 -3.87 -10.35
C ARG A 16 -17.18 -4.11 -8.90
N THR A 17 -16.18 -4.33 -8.05
CA THR A 17 -16.36 -4.56 -6.62
C THR A 17 -16.11 -3.31 -5.78
N ALA A 18 -15.70 -2.21 -6.42
CA ALA A 18 -15.22 -0.99 -5.76
C ALA A 18 -14.19 -1.30 -4.66
N THR A 19 -13.30 -2.26 -4.91
CA THR A 19 -12.30 -2.71 -3.93
C THR A 19 -10.91 -2.29 -4.38
N LEU A 20 -10.16 -1.66 -3.47
CA LEU A 20 -8.73 -1.43 -3.64
C LEU A 20 -7.98 -2.57 -2.96
N THR A 21 -7.21 -3.34 -3.72
CA THR A 21 -6.25 -4.30 -3.17
C THR A 21 -4.86 -3.68 -3.23
N VAL A 22 -4.17 -3.59 -2.11
CA VAL A 22 -2.78 -3.11 -2.03
C VAL A 22 -1.91 -4.27 -1.62
N ARG A 23 -1.05 -4.74 -2.53
CA ARG A 23 -0.04 -5.75 -2.21
C ARG A 23 1.15 -5.06 -1.57
N VAL A 24 1.65 -5.63 -0.48
CA VAL A 24 2.81 -5.13 0.26
C VAL A 24 3.83 -6.28 0.28
N GLY A 25 4.95 -6.04 -0.39
CA GLY A 25 6.08 -6.98 -0.45
C GLY A 25 7.34 -6.44 0.20
N GLY A 26 8.31 -7.31 0.47
CA GLY A 26 9.56 -6.91 1.11
C GLY A 26 9.38 -6.61 2.59
N GLU A 27 10.08 -5.61 3.12
CA GLU A 27 9.99 -5.22 4.54
C GLU A 27 9.01 -4.07 4.73
N LEU A 28 8.19 -4.15 5.78
CA LEU A 28 7.35 -3.05 6.24
C LEU A 28 8.14 -2.23 7.26
N ASP A 29 8.95 -1.31 6.76
CA ASP A 29 9.70 -0.30 7.50
C ASP A 29 8.97 1.07 7.49
N ASP A 30 9.56 2.10 8.09
CA ASP A 30 9.01 3.47 8.13
C ASP A 30 8.68 4.02 6.74
N ALA A 31 9.58 3.81 5.77
CA ALA A 31 9.41 4.30 4.40
C ALA A 31 8.25 3.57 3.69
N CYS A 32 8.14 2.25 3.89
CA CYS A 32 7.07 1.42 3.36
C CYS A 32 5.71 1.75 3.99
N GLY A 33 5.67 1.98 5.30
CA GLY A 33 4.46 2.45 6.00
C GLY A 33 3.98 3.81 5.48
N ALA A 34 4.90 4.75 5.28
CA ALA A 34 4.60 6.05 4.71
C ALA A 34 4.07 5.97 3.26
N GLU A 35 4.70 5.16 2.40
CA GLU A 35 4.24 4.94 1.03
C GLU A 35 2.86 4.28 0.99
N LEU A 36 2.66 3.21 1.76
CA LEU A 36 1.38 2.51 1.85
C LEU A 36 0.25 3.46 2.25
N THR A 37 0.50 4.28 3.27
CA THR A 37 -0.46 5.29 3.73
C THR A 37 -0.78 6.29 2.63
N ALA A 38 0.25 6.86 1.97
CA ALA A 38 0.07 7.82 0.89
C ALA A 38 -0.74 7.23 -0.27
N VAL A 39 -0.45 5.99 -0.68
CA VAL A 39 -1.16 5.28 -1.76
C VAL A 39 -2.63 5.04 -1.41
N VAL A 40 -2.91 4.56 -0.19
CA VAL A 40 -4.29 4.31 0.25
C VAL A 40 -5.08 5.62 0.34
N VAL A 41 -4.50 6.66 0.93
CA VAL A 41 -5.15 7.98 1.06
C VAL A 41 -5.46 8.58 -0.31
N ALA A 42 -4.53 8.49 -1.27
CA ALA A 42 -4.77 9.00 -2.63
C ALA A 42 -5.98 8.35 -3.31
N HIS A 43 -6.20 7.04 -3.09
CA HIS A 43 -7.37 6.35 -3.64
C HIS A 43 -8.66 6.66 -2.89
N LEU A 44 -8.59 6.78 -1.55
CA LEU A 44 -9.76 7.11 -0.72
C LEU A 44 -10.25 8.54 -0.92
N THR A 45 -9.37 9.45 -1.31
CA THR A 45 -9.70 10.86 -1.59
C THR A 45 -9.92 11.14 -3.08
N GLY A 46 -9.82 10.10 -3.92
CA GLY A 46 -10.05 10.19 -5.35
C GLY A 46 -11.54 10.35 -5.73
N PRO A 47 -11.83 10.60 -7.02
CA PRO A 47 -13.19 10.89 -7.51
C PRO A 47 -14.15 9.68 -7.43
N ALA A 48 -13.62 8.47 -7.35
CA ALA A 48 -14.39 7.24 -7.21
C ALA A 48 -13.77 6.40 -6.09
N PRO A 49 -14.01 6.76 -4.82
CA PRO A 49 -13.35 6.12 -3.69
C PRO A 49 -13.79 4.64 -3.58
N PRO A 50 -12.86 3.73 -3.25
CA PRO A 50 -13.20 2.33 -3.03
C PRO A 50 -14.10 2.21 -1.79
N ARG A 51 -15.01 1.23 -1.81
CA ARG A 51 -15.84 0.86 -0.65
C ARG A 51 -15.10 -0.03 0.34
N ALA A 52 -14.08 -0.74 -0.13
CA ALA A 52 -13.26 -1.63 0.67
C ALA A 52 -11.78 -1.49 0.29
N VAL A 53 -10.92 -1.53 1.29
CA VAL A 53 -9.46 -1.62 1.12
C VAL A 53 -9.01 -2.97 1.66
N ARG A 54 -8.33 -3.75 0.84
CA ARG A 54 -7.72 -5.03 1.20
C ARG A 54 -6.22 -4.87 1.13
N LEU A 55 -5.55 -5.09 2.25
CA LEU A 55 -4.10 -5.19 2.30
C LEU A 55 -3.69 -6.65 2.12
N ASP A 56 -2.75 -6.91 1.21
CA ASP A 56 -2.26 -8.24 0.86
C ASP A 56 -0.77 -8.35 1.18
N PHE A 57 -0.47 -9.04 2.28
CA PHE A 57 0.88 -9.21 2.83
C PHE A 57 1.52 -10.55 2.45
N ARG A 58 1.02 -11.24 1.41
CA ARG A 58 1.56 -12.56 1.02
C ARG A 58 3.02 -12.53 0.59
N ASP A 59 3.49 -11.38 0.11
CA ASP A 59 4.88 -11.17 -0.33
C ASP A 59 5.73 -10.46 0.75
N LEU A 60 5.20 -10.30 1.98
CA LEU A 60 5.87 -9.60 3.07
C LEU A 60 6.97 -10.49 3.69
N ALA A 61 8.17 -9.95 3.76
CA ALA A 61 9.36 -10.61 4.30
C ALA A 61 9.64 -10.27 5.78
N GLY A 62 9.18 -9.11 6.26
CA GLY A 62 9.39 -8.67 7.64
C GLY A 62 8.61 -7.41 8.00
N ILE A 63 8.50 -7.12 9.30
CA ILE A 63 7.85 -5.92 9.84
C ILE A 63 8.79 -5.29 10.85
N GLU A 64 9.08 -4.00 10.66
CA GLU A 64 9.76 -3.19 11.66
C GLU A 64 8.73 -2.39 12.48
N PRO A 65 9.03 -2.05 13.75
CA PRO A 65 8.08 -1.33 14.61
C PRO A 65 7.59 0.01 14.04
N LEU A 66 8.40 0.69 13.23
CA LEU A 66 8.05 1.98 12.61
C LEU A 66 7.17 1.84 11.36
N GLY A 67 7.10 0.64 10.77
CA GLY A 67 6.23 0.39 9.62
C GLY A 67 4.79 0.05 9.99
N LEU A 68 4.50 -0.20 11.28
CA LEU A 68 3.16 -0.44 11.82
C LEU A 68 2.46 0.86 12.23
#